data_AF-A0A2W1D5I0-F1
#
_entry.id   AF-A0A2W1D5I0-F1
#
_cell.length_a   1.000
_cell.length_b   1.000
_cell.length_c   1.000
_cell.angle_alpha   90.00
_cell.angle_beta   90.00
_cell.angle_gamma   90.00
#
_symmetry.space_group_name_H-M   'P 1'
#
loop_
_entity.id
_entity.type
_entity.pdbx_description
1 polymer ?
#
loop_
_entity_poly.entity_id
_entity_poly.type
_entity_poly.pdbx_seq_one_letter_code
_entity_poly.pdbx_strand_id
1 'polypeptide(L)'
;MSETPRSHYSGCSTLNSLDAAEKGIYDSSVDLPAPGFVYLEQKGSLVPAASPVHQGITPCTSVSELSLALPVVHKPADTAKLPNSVEKPIAAKPKKPEYSRWLLFDLWFNTYRKFFVVVVSLNLTGIILAGLNRFPYAENHLGALVLGNMLTAVLVRNELWMRLMYLLAIYGLGWAPVCVKLAATSALQHVGGIHSGCALSGTAWLVYKIVDIVRYRGIQHPAVIATGIITNVLFLISISSAFPWVRNTHHNVFEKHHRFVGWLGLAMTWVFVVLGNCYDVKHGVWRSDSHSLLSTQELWFAVFMTIL
;
A
#
# COMPACT_ATOMS: atom_id res chain seq x y z
N MET A 1 -24.53 30.01 55.02
CA MET A 1 -23.15 30.44 54.71
C MET A 1 -22.21 29.34 55.20
N SER A 2 -21.83 28.42 54.31
CA SER A 2 -20.67 27.51 54.42
C SER A 2 -20.67 26.60 53.18
N GLU A 3 -19.72 26.85 52.30
CA GLU A 3 -19.57 26.20 51.00
C GLU A 3 -18.80 24.88 51.10
N THR A 4 -19.28 23.87 50.38
CA THR A 4 -18.53 22.67 49.99
C THR A 4 -17.73 22.95 48.70
N PRO A 5 -16.46 22.53 48.57
CA PRO A 5 -15.76 22.65 47.29
C PRO A 5 -16.07 21.45 46.37
N ARG A 6 -16.46 21.75 45.13
CA ARG A 6 -16.64 20.80 44.02
C ARG A 6 -15.30 20.46 43.37
N SER A 7 -15.09 19.18 43.08
CA SER A 7 -13.97 18.65 42.28
C SER A 7 -14.12 19.02 40.80
N HIS A 8 -13.08 19.61 40.21
CA HIS A 8 -12.99 19.86 38.76
C HIS A 8 -12.51 18.60 38.01
N TYR A 9 -13.32 18.17 37.04
CA TYR A 9 -12.95 17.19 36.01
C TYR A 9 -11.97 17.82 35.00
N SER A 10 -10.76 17.25 34.87
CA SER A 10 -9.84 17.51 33.74
C SER A 10 -9.97 16.38 32.72
N GLY A 11 -10.61 16.65 31.59
CA GLY A 11 -10.79 15.68 30.51
C GLY A 11 -11.10 16.34 29.19
N CYS A 12 -10.28 17.29 28.74
CA CYS A 12 -10.39 17.85 27.38
C CYS A 12 -9.10 18.59 26.96
N SER A 13 -8.00 17.87 26.79
CA SER A 13 -6.76 18.45 26.22
C SER A 13 -5.99 17.50 25.30
N THR A 14 -6.19 16.20 25.43
CA THR A 14 -5.47 15.18 24.65
C THR A 14 -5.98 15.00 23.23
N LEU A 15 -7.30 15.09 22.99
CA LEU A 15 -7.87 14.89 21.64
C LEU A 15 -7.46 15.99 20.64
N ASN A 16 -7.47 17.25 21.06
CA ASN A 16 -7.06 18.38 20.21
C ASN A 16 -5.55 18.37 19.89
N SER A 17 -4.73 17.73 20.74
CA SER A 17 -3.28 17.63 20.53
C SER A 17 -2.90 16.58 19.48
N LEU A 18 -3.71 15.52 19.36
CA LEU A 18 -3.51 14.46 18.36
C LEU A 18 -3.89 14.94 16.96
N ASP A 19 -5.01 15.67 16.85
CA ASP A 19 -5.51 16.24 15.59
C ASP A 19 -4.54 17.30 15.01
N ALA A 20 -3.89 18.08 15.88
CA ALA A 20 -2.88 19.05 15.49
C ALA A 20 -1.56 18.41 15.02
N ALA A 21 -1.20 17.23 15.54
CA ALA A 21 0.00 16.50 15.15
C ALA A 21 -0.15 15.84 13.77
N GLU A 22 -1.36 15.37 13.43
CA GLU A 22 -1.66 14.79 12.13
C GLU A 22 -1.57 15.84 11.01
N LYS A 23 -2.04 17.06 11.27
CA LYS A 23 -2.03 18.18 10.31
C LYS A 23 -0.61 18.64 9.93
N GLY A 24 0.34 18.62 10.87
CA GLY A 24 1.73 19.03 10.63
C GLY A 24 2.54 18.06 9.76
N ILE A 25 2.13 16.80 9.66
CA ILE A 25 2.79 15.78 8.82
C ILE A 25 2.42 15.97 7.34
N TYR A 26 1.20 16.43 7.04
CA TYR A 26 0.75 16.70 5.67
C TYR A 26 1.49 17.88 5.04
N ASP A 27 1.61 19.01 5.76
CA ASP A 27 2.30 20.21 5.25
C ASP A 27 3.79 19.97 4.98
N SER A 28 4.43 19.09 5.75
CA SER A 28 5.87 18.76 5.60
C SER A 28 6.18 17.92 4.35
N SER A 29 5.17 17.39 3.66
CA SER A 29 5.33 16.57 2.45
C SER A 29 5.22 17.36 1.13
N VAL A 30 4.85 18.64 1.20
CA VAL A 30 4.64 19.51 0.03
C VAL A 30 5.91 20.30 -0.35
N ASP A 31 6.91 20.38 0.53
CA ASP A 31 8.13 21.17 0.33
C ASP A 31 9.30 20.41 -0.33
N LEU A 32 9.05 19.70 -1.43
CA LEU A 32 10.10 19.19 -2.33
C LEU A 32 9.97 19.87 -3.70
N PRO A 33 10.99 20.61 -4.19
CA PRO A 33 10.87 21.37 -5.43
C PRO A 33 10.92 20.42 -6.65
N ALA A 34 9.89 20.48 -7.49
CA ALA A 34 9.86 19.81 -8.79
C ALA A 34 10.80 20.52 -9.80
N PRO A 35 11.53 19.79 -10.66
CA PRO A 35 12.31 20.42 -11.74
C PRO A 35 11.36 20.94 -12.84
N GLY A 36 11.54 22.21 -13.19
CA GLY A 36 10.70 22.90 -14.17
C GLY A 36 10.89 22.42 -15.60
N PHE A 37 9.79 22.32 -16.34
CA PHE A 37 9.80 22.21 -17.79
C PHE A 37 9.05 23.38 -18.42
N VAL A 38 9.76 24.03 -19.35
CA VAL A 38 9.36 25.17 -20.18
C VAL A 38 8.25 24.72 -21.15
N TYR A 39 7.12 25.44 -21.16
CA TYR A 39 6.09 25.28 -22.18
C TYR A 39 6.40 26.22 -23.35
N LEU A 40 6.64 25.66 -24.53
CA LEU A 40 6.70 26.39 -25.80
C LEU A 40 5.25 26.61 -26.29
N GLU A 41 4.91 27.88 -26.48
CA GLU A 41 3.66 28.38 -27.03
C GLU A 41 3.54 28.04 -28.53
N GLN A 42 2.41 27.43 -28.95
CA GLN A 42 2.08 27.28 -30.36
C GLN A 42 0.77 28.01 -30.67
N LYS A 43 0.91 29.06 -31.48
CA LYS A 43 -0.11 30.00 -31.94
C LYS A 43 -0.82 29.43 -33.18
N GLY A 44 -2.15 29.52 -33.24
CA GLY A 44 -2.93 29.17 -34.44
C GLY A 44 -4.40 29.59 -34.32
N SER A 45 -4.77 30.64 -35.04
CA SER A 45 -6.10 31.26 -35.15
C SER A 45 -6.98 30.54 -36.19
N LEU A 46 -8.31 30.47 -35.98
CA LEU A 46 -9.37 30.70 -36.99
C LEU A 46 -10.79 30.49 -36.40
N VAL A 47 -11.68 31.42 -36.71
CA VAL A 47 -13.14 31.57 -36.40
C VAL A 47 -13.84 31.75 -37.78
N PRO A 48 -15.18 31.74 -38.02
CA PRO A 48 -16.41 31.45 -37.22
C PRO A 48 -17.43 30.49 -37.91
N ALA A 49 -18.57 30.17 -37.24
CA ALA A 49 -19.91 30.18 -37.87
C ALA A 49 -21.03 30.19 -36.80
N ALA A 50 -22.09 30.97 -37.04
CA ALA A 50 -23.19 31.25 -36.10
C ALA A 50 -24.57 30.73 -36.57
N SER A 51 -25.47 30.49 -35.59
CA SER A 51 -26.97 30.67 -35.58
C SER A 51 -27.79 29.39 -35.27
N PRO A 52 -29.09 29.47 -34.91
CA PRO A 52 -29.66 30.18 -33.76
C PRO A 52 -30.80 29.40 -33.01
N VAL A 53 -31.19 29.91 -31.83
CA VAL A 53 -32.56 29.88 -31.21
C VAL A 53 -33.26 28.53 -30.89
N HIS A 54 -33.48 28.29 -29.59
CA HIS A 54 -34.84 28.02 -29.06
C HIS A 54 -34.97 28.49 -27.59
N GLN A 55 -35.97 29.34 -27.32
CA GLN A 55 -36.40 29.79 -25.99
C GLN A 55 -37.45 28.82 -25.44
N GLY A 56 -37.39 28.52 -24.14
CA GLY A 56 -38.40 27.70 -23.46
C GLY A 56 -38.20 27.53 -21.94
N ILE A 57 -38.48 28.60 -21.18
CA ILE A 57 -39.26 28.63 -19.91
C ILE A 57 -38.82 27.76 -18.69
N THR A 58 -38.04 28.38 -17.77
CA THR A 58 -38.06 28.39 -16.26
C THR A 58 -38.07 27.09 -15.41
N PRO A 59 -37.72 27.13 -14.09
CA PRO A 59 -36.52 27.70 -13.44
C PRO A 59 -35.96 26.77 -12.31
N CYS A 60 -34.87 27.21 -11.67
CA CYS A 60 -34.29 26.78 -10.38
C CYS A 60 -33.28 25.63 -10.39
N THR A 61 -31.99 25.96 -10.32
CA THR A 61 -31.10 25.51 -9.24
C THR A 61 -29.84 26.37 -9.23
N SER A 62 -29.51 26.85 -8.03
CA SER A 62 -28.48 27.83 -7.72
C SER A 62 -27.07 27.34 -8.03
N VAL A 63 -26.36 28.01 -8.93
CA VAL A 63 -24.90 28.04 -8.95
C VAL A 63 -24.48 29.50 -8.80
N SER A 64 -23.84 29.82 -7.68
CA SER A 64 -23.16 31.10 -7.50
C SER A 64 -21.85 31.05 -8.27
N GLU A 65 -21.84 31.59 -9.49
CA GLU A 65 -20.59 31.95 -10.18
C GLU A 65 -20.01 33.19 -9.51
N LEU A 66 -18.91 33.02 -8.80
CA LEU A 66 -18.13 34.09 -8.22
C LEU A 66 -17.22 34.69 -9.31
N SER A 67 -17.71 35.69 -10.04
CA SER A 67 -16.90 36.44 -11.01
C SER A 67 -15.82 37.25 -10.28
N LEU A 68 -14.56 36.82 -10.39
CA LEU A 68 -13.38 37.59 -9.97
C LEU A 68 -13.16 38.75 -10.95
N ALA A 69 -13.77 39.90 -10.66
CA ALA A 69 -13.40 41.17 -11.29
C ALA A 69 -12.04 41.63 -10.73
N LEU A 70 -11.02 41.65 -11.59
CA LEU A 70 -9.70 42.21 -11.31
C LEU A 70 -9.83 43.73 -11.12
N PRO A 71 -9.32 44.36 -10.03
CA PRO A 71 -9.37 45.80 -9.93
C PRO A 71 -8.28 46.44 -10.80
N VAL A 72 -8.70 47.52 -11.45
CA VAL A 72 -7.92 48.41 -12.31
C VAL A 72 -6.72 48.98 -11.56
N VAL A 73 -5.55 48.87 -12.19
CA VAL A 73 -4.30 49.52 -11.80
C VAL A 73 -4.48 51.04 -11.88
N HIS A 74 -4.20 51.76 -10.79
CA HIS A 74 -3.94 53.21 -10.80
C HIS A 74 -2.51 53.46 -10.30
N LYS A 75 -1.79 54.29 -11.07
CA LYS A 75 -0.39 54.71 -10.84
C LYS A 75 -0.31 55.77 -9.71
N PRO A 76 0.90 55.98 -9.14
CA PRO A 76 1.08 56.52 -7.79
C PRO A 76 1.04 58.05 -7.77
N ALA A 77 0.57 58.61 -6.65
CA ALA A 77 0.75 60.02 -6.32
C ALA A 77 1.33 60.14 -4.91
N ASP A 78 2.41 60.90 -4.83
CA ASP A 78 3.19 61.21 -3.66
C ASP A 78 2.37 61.78 -2.50
N THR A 79 2.59 61.25 -1.29
CA THR A 79 2.35 62.01 -0.06
C THR A 79 3.45 61.70 0.95
N ALA A 80 4.37 62.66 1.06
CA ALA A 80 5.27 62.80 2.18
C ALA A 80 4.48 63.05 3.48
N LYS A 81 4.85 62.32 4.54
CA LYS A 81 4.89 62.68 5.98
C LYS A 81 4.43 61.53 6.89
N LEU A 82 5.40 60.88 7.54
CA LEU A 82 5.26 60.30 8.89
C LEU A 82 5.01 61.47 9.88
N PRO A 83 4.22 61.29 10.96
CA PRO A 83 4.64 60.44 12.08
C PRO A 83 3.51 59.64 12.77
N ASN A 84 3.93 58.75 13.68
CA ASN A 84 3.15 57.90 14.60
C ASN A 84 2.99 56.43 14.16
N SER A 85 4.12 55.76 13.96
CA SER A 85 4.21 54.32 14.18
C SER A 85 4.19 54.04 15.67
N VAL A 86 3.01 53.70 16.21
CA VAL A 86 2.96 52.93 17.46
C VAL A 86 3.42 51.52 17.10
N GLU A 87 4.62 51.15 17.53
CA GLU A 87 5.10 49.77 17.44
C GLU A 87 4.12 48.85 18.18
N LYS A 88 3.34 48.11 17.41
CA LYS A 88 2.57 46.97 17.92
C LYS A 88 3.59 45.87 18.27
N PRO A 89 3.59 45.30 19.49
CA PRO A 89 4.53 44.24 19.83
C PRO A 89 4.32 43.08 18.85
N ILE A 90 5.41 42.68 18.18
CA ILE A 90 5.42 41.48 17.34
C ILE A 90 5.06 40.32 18.26
N ALA A 91 3.82 39.82 18.10
CA ALA A 91 3.37 38.63 18.82
C ALA A 91 4.36 37.51 18.53
N ALA A 92 5.00 37.01 19.58
CA ALA A 92 5.98 35.94 19.50
C ALA A 92 5.38 34.76 18.75
N LYS A 93 6.06 34.31 17.69
CA LYS A 93 5.68 33.11 16.93
C LYS A 93 5.48 31.96 17.94
N PRO A 94 4.36 31.20 17.89
CA PRO A 94 4.13 30.11 18.83
C PRO A 94 5.31 29.14 18.79
N LYS A 95 5.90 28.85 19.95
CA LYS A 95 6.98 27.87 20.08
C LYS A 95 6.44 26.54 19.56
N LYS A 96 7.08 26.00 18.51
CA LYS A 96 6.75 24.67 17.99
C LYS A 96 6.87 23.67 19.15
N PRO A 97 5.84 22.86 19.44
CA PRO A 97 5.91 21.90 20.55
C PRO A 97 7.07 20.92 20.30
N GLU A 98 7.95 20.77 21.29
CA GLU A 98 9.01 19.77 21.27
C GLU A 98 8.41 18.39 21.54
N TYR A 99 8.19 17.61 20.49
CA TYR A 99 7.71 16.24 20.61
C TYR A 99 8.84 15.30 21.04
N SER A 100 8.54 14.37 21.96
CA SER A 100 9.50 13.32 22.34
C SER A 100 9.83 12.44 21.14
N ARG A 101 11.13 12.14 20.94
CA ARG A 101 11.61 11.25 19.86
C ARG A 101 10.95 9.87 19.90
N TRP A 102 10.58 9.39 21.09
CA TRP A 102 9.86 8.13 21.27
C TRP A 102 8.43 8.19 20.74
N LEU A 103 7.73 9.31 20.93
CA LEU A 103 6.38 9.50 20.43
C LEU A 103 6.38 9.58 18.89
N LEU A 104 7.36 10.31 18.32
CA LEU A 104 7.58 10.36 16.87
C LEU A 104 7.86 8.97 16.29
N PHE A 105 8.65 8.15 17.01
CA PHE A 105 8.93 6.77 16.60
C PHE A 105 7.69 5.88 16.66
N ASP A 106 6.88 5.94 17.71
CA ASP A 106 5.67 5.11 17.81
C ASP A 106 4.62 5.50 16.78
N LEU A 107 4.47 6.81 16.47
CA LEU A 107 3.64 7.27 15.36
C LEU A 107 4.15 6.75 14.00
N TRP A 108 5.46 6.81 13.78
CA TRP A 108 6.06 6.31 12.56
C TRP A 108 5.92 4.79 12.44
N PHE A 109 6.09 4.06 13.55
CA PHE A 109 5.98 2.61 13.67
C PHE A 109 4.52 2.17 13.88
N ASN A 110 3.65 2.63 12.97
CA ASN A 110 2.25 2.27 12.93
C ASN A 110 2.05 0.73 12.76
N THR A 111 0.87 0.24 13.12
CA THR A 111 0.42 -1.17 13.04
C THR A 111 0.71 -1.81 11.67
N TYR A 112 0.60 -1.04 10.57
CA TYR A 112 1.00 -1.51 9.24
C TYR A 112 2.46 -1.97 9.20
N ARG A 113 3.39 -1.15 9.72
CA ARG A 113 4.83 -1.46 9.73
C ARG A 113 5.13 -2.58 10.72
N LYS A 114 4.42 -2.61 11.86
CA LYS A 114 4.50 -3.70 12.84
C LYS A 114 4.20 -5.05 12.17
N PHE A 115 3.08 -5.18 11.46
CA PHE A 115 2.75 -6.41 10.72
C PHE A 115 3.76 -6.74 9.63
N PHE A 116 4.16 -5.75 8.83
CA PHE A 116 5.15 -5.95 7.78
C PHE A 116 6.46 -6.54 8.33
N VAL A 117 7.01 -5.93 9.40
CA VAL A 117 8.27 -6.39 10.02
C VAL A 117 8.11 -7.80 10.60
N VAL A 118 7.00 -8.10 11.27
CA VAL A 118 6.74 -9.45 11.82
C VAL A 118 6.72 -10.50 10.70
N VAL A 119 5.95 -10.28 9.63
CA VAL A 119 5.84 -11.23 8.53
C VAL A 119 7.16 -11.44 7.80
N VAL A 120 7.86 -10.35 7.50
CA VAL A 120 9.15 -10.40 6.80
C VAL A 120 10.24 -11.04 7.67
N SER A 121 10.31 -10.71 8.95
CA SER A 121 11.32 -11.28 9.85
C SER A 121 11.13 -12.79 10.07
N LEU A 122 9.89 -13.26 10.21
CA LEU A 122 9.57 -14.69 10.33
C LEU A 122 9.99 -15.44 9.06
N ASN A 123 9.62 -14.93 7.88
CA ASN A 123 10.00 -15.56 6.62
C ASN A 123 11.51 -15.49 6.35
N LEU A 124 12.15 -14.37 6.65
CA LEU A 124 13.60 -14.22 6.51
C LEU A 124 14.34 -15.22 7.41
N THR A 125 13.88 -15.40 8.64
CA THR A 125 14.41 -16.44 9.56
C THR A 125 14.24 -17.82 8.94
N GLY A 126 13.08 -18.12 8.34
CA GLY A 126 12.84 -19.37 7.62
C GLY A 126 13.80 -19.58 6.46
N ILE A 127 14.04 -18.56 5.63
CA ILE A 127 14.98 -18.62 4.49
C ILE A 127 16.41 -18.87 5.00
N ILE A 128 16.84 -18.19 6.06
CA ILE A 128 18.16 -18.37 6.66
C ILE A 128 18.31 -19.80 7.20
N LEU A 129 17.32 -20.31 7.93
CA LEU A 129 17.34 -21.68 8.45
C LEU A 129 17.33 -22.73 7.33
N ALA A 130 16.60 -22.50 6.24
CA ALA A 130 16.61 -23.35 5.06
C ALA A 130 17.99 -23.34 4.38
N GLY A 131 18.62 -22.18 4.23
CA GLY A 131 19.99 -22.08 3.70
C GLY A 131 21.06 -22.75 4.57
N LEU A 132 20.80 -22.85 5.88
CA LEU A 132 21.66 -23.56 6.84
C LEU A 132 21.33 -25.06 6.96
N ASN A 133 20.39 -25.59 6.16
CA ASN A 133 19.89 -26.97 6.23
C ASN A 133 19.35 -27.35 7.62
N ARG A 134 18.76 -26.38 8.34
CA ARG A 134 18.14 -26.56 9.65
C ARG A 134 16.61 -26.51 9.59
N PHE A 135 16.05 -26.48 8.39
CA PHE A 135 14.61 -26.43 8.17
C PHE A 135 14.15 -27.50 7.17
N PRO A 136 14.06 -28.78 7.59
CA PRO A 136 13.74 -29.90 6.69
C PRO A 136 12.39 -29.79 6.00
N TYR A 137 11.42 -29.13 6.65
CA TYR A 137 10.12 -28.88 6.02
C TYR A 137 10.24 -27.97 4.80
N ALA A 138 11.05 -26.90 4.91
CA ALA A 138 11.27 -25.97 3.81
C ALA A 138 11.92 -26.68 2.63
N GLU A 139 12.94 -27.53 2.85
CA GLU A 139 13.61 -28.28 1.79
C GLU A 139 12.64 -29.12 0.95
N ASN A 140 11.67 -29.78 1.60
CA ASN A 140 10.72 -30.65 0.91
C ASN A 140 9.49 -29.91 0.36
N HIS A 141 9.17 -28.72 0.89
CA HIS A 141 7.94 -27.98 0.58
C HIS A 141 8.21 -26.52 0.24
N LEU A 142 9.32 -26.22 -0.46
CA LEU A 142 9.71 -24.85 -0.83
C LEU A 142 8.58 -24.12 -1.58
N GLY A 143 7.93 -24.76 -2.54
CA GLY A 143 6.85 -24.09 -3.28
C GLY A 143 5.59 -23.92 -2.46
N ALA A 144 5.33 -24.76 -1.45
CA ALA A 144 4.24 -24.50 -0.50
C ALA A 144 4.50 -23.23 0.32
N LEU A 145 5.75 -22.97 0.73
CA LEU A 145 6.11 -21.72 1.42
C LEU A 145 5.99 -20.49 0.51
N VAL A 146 6.39 -20.62 -0.76
CA VAL A 146 6.20 -19.57 -1.77
C VAL A 146 4.71 -19.25 -1.94
N LEU A 147 3.93 -20.27 -2.29
CA LEU A 147 2.52 -20.10 -2.66
C LEU A 147 1.65 -19.83 -1.44
N GLY A 148 2.00 -20.30 -0.25
CA GLY A 148 1.31 -19.95 0.99
C GLY A 148 1.45 -18.47 1.34
N ASN A 149 2.64 -17.88 1.13
CA ASN A 149 2.83 -16.44 1.27
C ASN A 149 2.02 -15.67 0.20
N MET A 150 2.07 -16.10 -1.06
CA MET A 150 1.29 -15.45 -2.14
C MET A 150 -0.22 -15.55 -1.91
N LEU A 151 -0.71 -16.72 -1.49
CA LEU A 151 -2.10 -16.94 -1.15
C LEU A 151 -2.53 -16.01 -0.02
N THR A 152 -1.73 -15.91 1.05
CA THR A 152 -2.02 -14.98 2.14
C THR A 152 -2.05 -13.54 1.65
N ALA A 153 -1.12 -13.14 0.78
CA ALA A 153 -1.08 -11.80 0.21
C ALA A 153 -2.35 -11.47 -0.59
N VAL A 154 -2.87 -12.41 -1.39
CA VAL A 154 -4.13 -12.24 -2.14
C VAL A 154 -5.35 -12.28 -1.21
N LEU A 155 -5.39 -13.24 -0.27
CA LEU A 155 -6.50 -13.46 0.64
C LEU A 155 -6.85 -12.22 1.47
N VAL A 156 -5.85 -11.54 2.05
CA VAL A 156 -6.08 -10.34 2.85
C VAL A 156 -6.53 -9.11 2.03
N ARG A 157 -6.48 -9.20 0.69
CA ARG A 157 -7.01 -8.20 -0.24
C ARG A 157 -8.38 -8.55 -0.80
N ASN A 158 -8.90 -9.74 -0.50
CA ASN A 158 -10.23 -10.16 -0.92
C ASN A 158 -11.32 -9.51 -0.04
N GLU A 159 -12.34 -8.95 -0.68
CA GLU A 159 -13.42 -8.24 0.02
C GLU A 159 -14.27 -9.15 0.90
N LEU A 160 -14.58 -10.37 0.43
CA LEU A 160 -15.38 -11.33 1.17
C LEU A 160 -14.65 -11.75 2.45
N TRP A 161 -13.35 -12.06 2.33
CA TRP A 161 -12.52 -12.41 3.48
C TRP A 161 -12.48 -11.26 4.50
N MET A 162 -12.23 -10.03 4.04
CA MET A 162 -12.22 -8.87 4.93
C MET A 162 -13.57 -8.65 5.62
N ARG A 163 -14.68 -8.76 4.89
CA ARG A 163 -16.04 -8.64 5.47
C ARG A 163 -16.28 -9.71 6.54
N LEU A 164 -15.90 -10.96 6.29
CA LEU A 164 -16.00 -12.03 7.28
C LEU A 164 -15.17 -11.75 8.53
N MET A 165 -13.94 -11.25 8.38
CA MET A 165 -13.10 -10.88 9.52
C MET A 165 -13.69 -9.73 10.33
N TYR A 166 -14.28 -8.72 9.68
CA TYR A 166 -15.00 -7.66 10.38
C TYR A 166 -16.23 -8.20 11.11
N LEU A 167 -17.01 -9.09 10.50
CA LEU A 167 -18.16 -9.73 11.16
C LEU A 167 -17.71 -10.53 12.39
N LEU A 168 -16.64 -11.32 12.26
CA LEU A 168 -16.08 -12.08 13.37
C LEU A 168 -15.56 -11.16 14.49
N ALA A 169 -14.92 -10.04 14.15
CA ALA A 169 -14.48 -9.06 15.13
C ALA A 169 -15.66 -8.39 15.84
N ILE A 170 -16.77 -8.10 15.15
CA ILE A 170 -17.94 -7.46 15.76
C ILE A 170 -18.71 -8.44 16.66
N TYR A 171 -19.03 -9.62 16.15
CA TYR A 171 -19.87 -10.60 16.87
C TYR A 171 -19.06 -11.46 17.85
N GLY A 172 -17.83 -11.85 17.50
CA GLY A 172 -16.98 -12.71 18.31
C GLY A 172 -16.36 -12.01 19.52
N LEU A 173 -16.08 -10.71 19.43
CA LEU A 173 -15.53 -9.93 20.54
C LEU A 173 -16.62 -9.20 21.35
N GLY A 174 -17.89 -9.60 21.26
CA GLY A 174 -18.98 -8.96 22.00
C GLY A 174 -18.68 -8.78 23.49
N TRP A 175 -18.08 -9.81 24.11
CA TRP A 175 -17.72 -9.89 25.52
C TRP A 175 -16.39 -9.20 25.89
N ALA A 176 -15.56 -8.84 24.90
CA ALA A 176 -14.21 -8.34 25.14
C ALA A 176 -14.20 -6.86 25.55
N PRO A 177 -13.19 -6.41 26.33
CA PRO A 177 -13.04 -5.01 26.70
C PRO A 177 -12.77 -4.11 25.47
N VAL A 178 -13.11 -2.83 25.58
CA VAL A 178 -13.04 -1.85 24.47
C VAL A 178 -11.65 -1.79 23.84
N CYS A 179 -10.58 -1.91 24.65
CA CYS A 179 -9.20 -1.93 24.14
C CYS A 179 -8.95 -3.05 23.12
N VAL A 180 -9.52 -4.24 23.34
CA VAL A 180 -9.36 -5.40 22.44
C VAL A 180 -10.17 -5.19 21.17
N LYS A 181 -11.38 -4.62 21.27
CA LYS A 181 -12.19 -4.25 20.11
C LYS A 181 -11.47 -3.25 19.21
N LEU A 182 -10.89 -2.20 19.80
CA LEU A 182 -10.12 -1.18 19.09
C LEU A 182 -8.82 -1.75 18.47
N ALA A 183 -8.14 -2.64 19.18
CA ALA A 183 -6.95 -3.31 18.65
C ALA A 183 -7.30 -4.19 17.45
N ALA A 184 -8.41 -4.94 17.51
CA ALA A 184 -8.87 -5.79 16.42
C ALA A 184 -9.28 -4.99 15.18
N THR A 185 -10.06 -3.91 15.33
CA THR A 185 -10.44 -3.06 14.20
C THR A 185 -9.23 -2.33 13.61
N SER A 186 -8.33 -1.83 14.45
CA SER A 186 -7.06 -1.24 14.01
C SER A 186 -6.21 -2.24 13.22
N ALA A 187 -6.14 -3.50 13.68
CA ALA A 187 -5.42 -4.56 12.98
C ALA A 187 -6.01 -4.81 11.57
N LEU A 188 -7.34 -4.90 11.46
CA LEU A 188 -8.01 -5.11 10.18
C LEU A 188 -7.81 -3.93 9.20
N GLN A 189 -7.79 -2.69 9.70
CA GLN A 189 -7.50 -1.52 8.87
C GLN A 189 -6.06 -1.53 8.32
N HIS A 190 -5.12 -2.07 9.09
CA HIS A 190 -3.70 -2.09 8.75
C HIS A 190 -3.23 -3.43 8.15
N VAL A 191 -4.17 -4.30 7.74
CA VAL A 191 -3.88 -5.60 7.11
C VAL A 191 -3.02 -5.48 5.85
N GLY A 192 -2.99 -4.30 5.22
CA GLY A 192 -2.08 -4.01 4.10
C GLY A 192 -0.61 -4.28 4.42
N GLY A 193 -0.20 -4.22 5.70
CA GLY A 193 1.16 -4.57 6.13
C GLY A 193 1.45 -6.06 5.97
N ILE A 194 0.45 -6.91 6.24
CA ILE A 194 0.51 -8.37 6.02
C ILE A 194 0.58 -8.65 4.52
N HIS A 195 -0.28 -8.01 3.72
CA HIS A 195 -0.26 -8.14 2.26
C HIS A 195 1.14 -7.89 1.67
N SER A 196 1.71 -6.72 1.98
CA SER A 196 3.03 -6.35 1.45
C SER A 196 4.14 -7.22 2.02
N GLY A 197 4.06 -7.62 3.29
CA GLY A 197 5.05 -8.51 3.92
C GLY A 197 5.04 -9.90 3.29
N CYS A 198 3.85 -10.47 3.06
CA CYS A 198 3.68 -11.76 2.41
C CYS A 198 4.06 -11.73 0.93
N ALA A 199 3.71 -10.67 0.19
CA ALA A 199 4.11 -10.52 -1.21
C ALA A 199 5.65 -10.48 -1.34
N LEU A 200 6.32 -9.65 -0.52
CA LEU A 200 7.79 -9.57 -0.51
C LEU A 200 8.43 -10.90 -0.10
N SER A 201 7.94 -11.50 0.97
CA SER A 201 8.47 -12.77 1.50
C SER A 201 8.26 -13.93 0.52
N GLY A 202 7.09 -14.01 -0.10
CA GLY A 202 6.79 -15.02 -1.12
C GLY A 202 7.73 -14.88 -2.32
N THR A 203 8.02 -13.66 -2.77
CA THR A 203 8.98 -13.45 -3.86
C THR A 203 10.40 -13.79 -3.43
N ALA A 204 10.80 -13.48 -2.21
CA ALA A 204 12.11 -13.89 -1.68
C ALA A 204 12.25 -15.43 -1.65
N TRP A 205 11.22 -16.15 -1.18
CA TRP A 205 11.18 -17.61 -1.24
C TRP A 205 11.20 -18.12 -2.69
N LEU A 206 10.54 -17.43 -3.62
CA LEU A 206 10.54 -17.82 -5.03
C LEU A 206 11.93 -17.65 -5.64
N VAL A 207 12.63 -16.57 -5.32
CA VAL A 207 14.05 -16.36 -5.70
C VAL A 207 14.89 -17.53 -5.15
N TYR A 208 14.74 -17.86 -3.88
CA TYR A 208 15.43 -18.99 -3.26
C TYR A 208 15.15 -20.31 -4.02
N LYS A 209 13.88 -20.60 -4.33
CA LYS A 209 13.47 -21.79 -5.09
C LYS A 209 14.10 -21.84 -6.48
N ILE A 210 14.15 -20.73 -7.24
CA ILE A 210 14.78 -20.79 -8.58
C ILE A 210 16.30 -20.88 -8.50
N VAL A 211 16.94 -20.26 -7.50
CA VAL A 211 18.39 -20.41 -7.28
C VAL A 211 18.72 -21.89 -7.05
N ASP A 212 17.91 -22.59 -6.26
CA ASP A 212 18.06 -24.02 -6.03
C ASP A 212 17.87 -24.84 -7.33
N ILE A 213 16.80 -24.58 -8.09
CA ILE A 213 16.55 -25.23 -9.39
C ILE A 213 17.72 -24.98 -10.38
N VAL A 214 18.24 -23.76 -10.45
CA VAL A 214 19.36 -23.40 -11.33
C VAL A 214 20.66 -24.05 -10.89
N ARG A 215 20.89 -24.20 -9.58
CA ARG A 215 22.05 -24.93 -9.04
C ARG A 215 22.04 -26.38 -9.51
N TYR A 216 20.87 -27.00 -9.58
CA TYR A 216 20.67 -28.36 -10.08
C TYR A 216 20.21 -28.41 -11.54
N ARG A 217 20.54 -27.40 -12.36
CA ARG A 217 20.10 -27.33 -13.77
C ARG A 217 20.46 -28.55 -14.62
N GLY A 218 21.50 -29.29 -14.27
CA GLY A 218 21.95 -30.47 -15.02
C GLY A 218 20.98 -31.65 -14.98
N ILE A 219 20.08 -31.69 -13.99
CA ILE A 219 19.05 -32.72 -13.82
C ILE A 219 17.63 -32.18 -14.01
N GLN A 220 17.49 -30.88 -14.28
CA GLN A 220 16.20 -30.21 -14.42
C GLN A 220 15.88 -29.98 -15.89
N HIS A 221 14.62 -30.16 -16.27
CA HIS A 221 14.19 -29.87 -17.64
C HIS A 221 14.27 -28.35 -17.93
N PRO A 222 14.80 -27.92 -19.10
CA PRO A 222 14.93 -26.50 -19.44
C PRO A 222 13.61 -25.70 -19.33
N ALA A 223 12.47 -26.33 -19.62
CA ALA A 223 11.16 -25.71 -19.50
C ALA A 223 10.81 -25.32 -18.05
N VAL A 224 11.14 -26.15 -17.05
CA VAL A 224 10.90 -25.84 -15.63
C VAL A 224 11.75 -24.66 -15.19
N ILE A 225 13.02 -24.64 -15.62
CA ILE A 225 13.96 -23.54 -15.34
C ILE A 225 13.46 -22.24 -15.97
N ALA A 226 13.12 -22.26 -17.26
CA ALA A 226 12.69 -21.09 -18.01
C ALA A 226 11.40 -20.48 -17.42
N THR A 227 10.39 -21.32 -17.14
CA THR A 227 9.12 -20.87 -16.56
C THR A 227 9.30 -20.37 -15.12
N GLY A 228 10.20 -20.97 -14.34
CA GLY A 228 10.59 -20.47 -13.02
C GLY A 228 11.22 -19.07 -13.08
N ILE A 229 12.18 -18.85 -13.99
CA ILE A 229 12.84 -17.55 -14.18
C ILE A 229 11.83 -16.50 -14.63
N ILE A 230 10.98 -16.80 -15.61
CA ILE A 230 9.94 -15.88 -16.11
C ILE A 230 8.99 -15.50 -14.97
N THR A 231 8.49 -16.48 -14.21
CA THR A 231 7.64 -16.23 -13.04
C THR A 231 8.35 -15.31 -12.05
N ASN A 232 9.62 -15.59 -11.71
CA ASN A 232 10.37 -14.78 -10.77
C ASN A 232 10.52 -13.31 -11.24
N VAL A 233 10.85 -13.09 -12.51
CA VAL A 233 10.95 -11.75 -13.09
C VAL A 233 9.62 -11.00 -13.01
N LEU A 234 8.49 -11.65 -13.34
CA LEU A 234 7.16 -11.04 -13.24
C LEU A 234 6.85 -10.59 -11.81
N PHE A 235 7.12 -11.43 -10.80
CA PHE A 235 6.90 -11.05 -9.41
C PHE A 235 7.81 -9.90 -8.96
N LEU A 236 9.08 -9.88 -9.40
CA LEU A 236 9.99 -8.77 -9.11
C LEU A 236 9.53 -7.45 -9.73
N ILE A 237 9.03 -7.48 -10.96
CA ILE A 237 8.43 -6.30 -11.62
C ILE A 237 7.19 -5.83 -10.83
N SER A 238 6.32 -6.77 -10.44
CA SER A 238 5.13 -6.46 -9.66
C SER A 238 5.45 -5.77 -8.32
N ILE A 239 6.41 -6.32 -7.56
CA ILE A 239 6.85 -5.70 -6.30
C ILE A 239 7.52 -4.35 -6.54
N SER A 240 8.33 -4.23 -7.61
CA SER A 240 9.00 -2.97 -7.94
C SER A 240 7.99 -1.86 -8.25
N SER A 241 6.90 -2.18 -8.94
CA SER A 241 5.81 -1.22 -9.18
C SER A 241 5.12 -0.76 -7.88
N ALA A 242 5.12 -1.60 -6.85
CA ALA A 242 4.49 -1.33 -5.56
C ALA A 242 5.38 -0.55 -4.57
N PHE A 243 6.60 -0.15 -4.95
CA PHE A 243 7.45 0.68 -4.10
C PHE A 243 6.74 1.97 -3.70
N PRO A 244 6.85 2.44 -2.43
CA PRO A 244 6.12 3.61 -1.95
C PRO A 244 6.31 4.86 -2.80
N TRP A 245 7.52 5.05 -3.35
CA TRP A 245 7.81 6.16 -4.25
C TRP A 245 6.95 6.09 -5.52
N VAL A 246 6.97 4.96 -6.24
CA VAL A 246 6.18 4.77 -7.47
C VAL A 246 4.68 4.81 -7.18
N ARG A 247 4.24 4.08 -6.16
CA ARG A 247 2.82 4.00 -5.78
C ARG A 247 2.22 5.34 -5.38
N ASN A 248 2.97 6.17 -4.66
CA ASN A 248 2.48 7.46 -4.20
C ASN A 248 2.58 8.56 -5.27
N THR A 249 3.57 8.50 -6.16
CA THR A 249 3.76 9.52 -7.22
C THR A 249 3.00 9.21 -8.50
N HIS A 250 2.93 7.94 -8.89
CA HIS A 250 2.35 7.49 -10.16
C HIS A 250 1.32 6.38 -9.91
N HIS A 251 0.29 6.68 -9.11
CA HIS A 251 -0.72 5.71 -8.67
C HIS A 251 -1.36 4.92 -9.83
N ASN A 252 -1.75 5.60 -10.92
CA ASN A 252 -2.37 4.96 -12.09
C ASN A 252 -1.41 3.99 -12.80
N VAL A 253 -0.12 4.35 -12.87
CA VAL A 253 0.91 3.49 -13.47
C VAL A 253 1.11 2.25 -12.61
N PHE A 254 1.24 2.44 -11.30
CA PHE A 254 1.29 1.34 -10.33
C PHE A 254 0.10 0.40 -10.51
N GLU A 255 -1.12 0.92 -10.50
CA GLU A 255 -2.32 0.11 -10.53
C GLU A 255 -2.44 -0.71 -11.83
N LYS A 256 -2.15 -0.09 -12.97
CA LYS A 256 -2.17 -0.77 -14.27
C LYS A 256 -1.13 -1.89 -14.34
N HIS A 257 0.12 -1.61 -13.95
CA HIS A 257 1.20 -2.59 -14.01
C HIS A 257 1.02 -3.71 -12.99
N HIS A 258 0.65 -3.38 -11.75
CA HIS A 258 0.46 -4.35 -10.69
C HIS A 258 -0.69 -5.33 -11.02
N ARG A 259 -1.81 -4.82 -11.57
CA ARG A 259 -2.91 -5.68 -12.04
C ARG A 259 -2.47 -6.56 -13.22
N PHE A 260 -1.91 -5.97 -14.27
CA PHE A 260 -1.52 -6.72 -15.47
C PHE A 260 -0.47 -7.80 -15.16
N VAL A 261 0.62 -7.42 -14.49
CA VAL A 261 1.70 -8.33 -14.13
C VAL A 261 1.27 -9.31 -13.05
N GLY A 262 0.33 -8.95 -12.17
CA GLY A 262 -0.28 -9.85 -11.21
C GLY A 262 -1.01 -11.01 -11.89
N TRP A 263 -1.90 -10.73 -12.85
CA TRP A 263 -2.61 -11.77 -13.61
C TRP A 263 -1.66 -12.64 -14.45
N LEU A 264 -0.69 -12.02 -15.12
CA LEU A 264 0.32 -12.75 -15.89
C LEU A 264 1.20 -13.61 -14.98
N GLY A 265 1.56 -13.11 -13.80
CA GLY A 265 2.30 -13.83 -12.77
C GLY A 265 1.53 -15.03 -12.23
N LEU A 266 0.21 -14.90 -12.03
CA LEU A 266 -0.65 -16.02 -11.63
C LEU A 266 -0.72 -17.10 -12.72
N ALA A 267 -0.91 -16.72 -13.98
CA ALA A 267 -0.92 -17.66 -15.10
C ALA A 267 0.43 -18.40 -15.23
N MET A 268 1.55 -17.67 -15.10
CA MET A 268 2.88 -18.28 -15.13
C MET A 268 3.15 -19.15 -13.89
N THR A 269 2.59 -18.81 -12.73
CA THR A 269 2.65 -19.65 -11.53
C THR A 269 1.96 -20.99 -11.76
N TRP A 270 0.79 -21.00 -12.41
CA TRP A 270 0.11 -22.24 -12.82
C TRP A 270 1.00 -23.11 -13.69
N VAL A 271 1.56 -22.52 -14.75
CA VAL A 271 2.48 -23.21 -15.66
C VAL A 271 3.68 -23.78 -14.90
N PHE A 272 4.30 -22.98 -14.03
CA PHE A 272 5.46 -23.39 -13.25
C PHE A 272 5.15 -24.51 -12.25
N VAL A 273 4.01 -24.45 -11.55
CA VAL A 273 3.57 -25.48 -10.59
C VAL A 273 3.26 -26.78 -11.33
N VAL A 274 2.51 -26.74 -12.43
CA VAL A 274 2.17 -27.95 -13.19
C VAL A 274 3.43 -28.58 -13.77
N LEU A 275 4.31 -27.82 -14.44
CA LEU A 275 5.56 -28.35 -14.98
C LEU A 275 6.47 -28.89 -13.88
N GLY A 276 6.61 -28.18 -12.77
CA GLY A 276 7.45 -28.59 -11.65
C GLY A 276 6.99 -29.86 -10.95
N ASN A 277 5.67 -30.09 -10.87
CA ASN A 277 5.12 -31.30 -10.24
C ASN A 277 4.97 -32.48 -11.23
N CYS A 278 4.80 -32.21 -12.53
CA CYS A 278 4.77 -33.27 -13.56
C CYS A 278 6.16 -33.81 -13.90
N TYR A 279 7.23 -33.03 -13.71
CA TYR A 279 8.57 -33.47 -14.06
C TYR A 279 9.23 -34.29 -12.94
N ASP A 280 9.50 -35.57 -13.19
CA ASP A 280 10.25 -36.40 -12.24
C ASP A 280 11.75 -36.25 -12.44
N VAL A 281 12.38 -35.52 -11.52
CA VAL A 281 13.83 -35.25 -11.52
C VAL A 281 14.66 -36.54 -11.37
N LYS A 282 14.13 -37.59 -10.74
CA LYS A 282 14.89 -38.85 -10.49
C LYS A 282 15.02 -39.71 -11.74
N HIS A 283 13.95 -39.78 -12.53
CA HIS A 283 13.89 -40.60 -13.73
C HIS A 283 14.10 -39.78 -15.02
N GLY A 284 14.00 -38.46 -14.94
CA GLY A 284 14.09 -37.55 -16.10
C GLY A 284 12.89 -37.64 -17.03
N VAL A 285 11.76 -38.19 -16.57
CA VAL A 285 10.56 -38.45 -17.37
C VAL A 285 9.40 -37.58 -16.88
N TRP A 286 8.53 -37.17 -17.80
CA TRP A 286 7.27 -36.51 -17.49
C TRP A 286 6.26 -37.53 -16.96
N ARG A 287 5.74 -37.30 -15.75
CA ARG A 287 4.65 -38.06 -15.16
C ARG A 287 3.32 -37.46 -15.61
N SER A 288 2.44 -38.31 -16.12
CA SER A 288 1.06 -37.98 -16.50
C SER A 288 0.03 -38.31 -15.42
N ASP A 289 0.48 -38.83 -14.27
CA ASP A 289 -0.39 -39.22 -13.17
C ASP A 289 -0.98 -38.00 -12.45
N SER A 290 -2.29 -37.82 -12.61
CA SER A 290 -3.04 -36.71 -12.01
C SER A 290 -3.21 -36.84 -10.49
N HIS A 291 -3.14 -38.06 -9.95
CA HIS A 291 -3.32 -38.28 -8.51
C HIS A 291 -2.16 -37.69 -7.70
N SER A 292 -0.94 -37.76 -8.24
CA SER A 292 0.24 -37.13 -7.63
C SER A 292 0.07 -35.61 -7.58
N LEU A 293 -0.46 -34.98 -8.63
CA LEU A 293 -0.69 -33.52 -8.68
C LEU A 293 -1.74 -33.06 -7.67
N LEU A 294 -2.84 -33.81 -7.55
CA LEU A 294 -3.93 -33.46 -6.62
C LEU A 294 -3.54 -33.59 -5.14
N SER A 295 -2.51 -34.38 -4.85
CA SER A 295 -2.00 -34.54 -3.49
C SER A 295 -1.09 -33.39 -3.02
N THR A 296 -0.60 -32.55 -3.94
CA THR A 296 0.36 -31.50 -3.58
C THR A 296 -0.34 -30.22 -3.12
N GLN A 297 0.20 -29.64 -2.04
CA GLN A 297 -0.30 -28.37 -1.48
C GLN A 297 -0.18 -27.22 -2.48
N GLU A 298 0.84 -27.25 -3.33
CA GLU A 298 1.12 -26.22 -4.34
C GLU A 298 -0.06 -26.03 -5.31
N LEU A 299 -0.67 -27.13 -5.76
CA LEU A 299 -1.82 -27.10 -6.65
C LEU A 299 -3.02 -26.41 -5.99
N TRP A 300 -3.35 -26.80 -4.76
CA TRP A 300 -4.49 -26.22 -4.02
C TRP A 300 -4.28 -24.74 -3.73
N PHE A 301 -3.07 -24.32 -3.40
CA PHE A 301 -2.76 -22.90 -3.23
C PHE A 301 -2.95 -22.11 -4.54
N ALA A 302 -2.53 -22.65 -5.69
CA ALA A 302 -2.79 -22.03 -6.99
C ALA A 302 -4.28 -21.93 -7.32
N VAL A 303 -5.06 -22.98 -7.02
CA VAL A 303 -6.53 -22.99 -7.15
C VAL A 303 -7.15 -21.88 -6.30
N PHE A 304 -6.84 -21.83 -5.01
CA PHE A 304 -7.41 -20.80 -4.12
C PHE A 304 -7.01 -19.39 -4.54
N MET A 305 -5.75 -19.17 -4.95
CA MET A 305 -5.32 -17.87 -5.49
C MET A 305 -6.06 -17.44 -6.75
N THR A 306 -6.62 -18.38 -7.51
CA THR A 306 -7.37 -18.08 -8.73
C THR A 306 -8.85 -17.77 -8.43
N ILE A 307 -9.39 -18.33 -7.36
CA ILE A 307 -10.79 -18.15 -6.94
C ILE A 307 -10.98 -16.86 -6.13
N LEU A 308 -9.97 -16.47 -5.34
CA LEU A 308 -9.97 -15.30 -4.46
C LEU A 308 -9.73 -13.99 -5.22
#